data_AF-A0AA38HCH1-F1
#
_entry.id   AF-A0AA38HCH1-F1
#
_cell.length_a   1.000
_cell.length_b   1.000
_cell.length_c   1.000
_cell.angle_alpha   90.00
_cell.angle_beta   90.00
_cell.angle_gamma   90.00
#
_symmetry.space_group_name_H-M   'P 1'
#
loop_
_entity.id
_entity.type
_entity.pdbx_description
1 polymer ?
#
loop_
_entity_poly.entity_id
_entity_poly.type
_entity_poly.pdbx_seq_one_letter_code
_entity_poly.pdbx_strand_id
1 'polypeptide(L)'
;MSSSRAIILTYALADPPLKSEKPVVPAAQTLSFPITPSSTSTYAPIYSATSAAVLQAQKELNESLTAWKDAIGDAEKVKEDTGQVEYGKGKAARMMQYAAGRDREADAEVEEDEDEDGPGDAE
;
A
#
# COMPACT_ATOMS: atom_id res chain seq x y z
N MET A 1 39.24 31.82 -0.62
CA MET A 1 37.86 31.42 -0.26
C MET A 1 37.63 30.02 -0.81
N SER A 2 37.51 29.00 0.04
CA SER A 2 37.23 27.63 -0.41
C SER A 2 35.72 27.51 -0.64
N SER A 3 35.29 27.35 -1.89
CA SER A 3 33.87 27.12 -2.20
C SER A 3 33.49 25.72 -1.70
N SER A 4 32.61 25.67 -0.69
CA SER A 4 32.01 24.41 -0.25
C SER A 4 31.22 23.80 -1.40
N ARG A 5 31.52 22.55 -1.76
CA ARG A 5 30.83 21.80 -2.82
C ARG A 5 30.01 20.69 -2.18
N ALA A 6 28.82 20.42 -2.71
CA ALA A 6 27.97 19.34 -2.23
C ALA A 6 27.22 18.70 -3.40
N ILE A 7 26.86 17.43 -3.24
CA ILE A 7 25.89 16.75 -4.09
C ILE A 7 24.52 16.99 -3.48
N ILE A 8 23.60 17.54 -4.28
CA ILE A 8 22.22 17.76 -3.86
C ILE A 8 21.35 16.70 -4.53
N LEU A 9 20.67 15.92 -3.72
CA LEU A 9 19.71 14.92 -4.15
C LEU A 9 18.32 15.39 -3.77
N THR A 10 17.46 15.60 -4.76
CA THR A 10 16.05 15.92 -4.54
C THR A 10 15.21 14.83 -5.16
N TYR A 11 14.23 14.34 -4.42
CA TYR A 11 13.24 13.40 -4.94
C TYR A 11 11.83 13.83 -4.55
N ALA A 12 10.87 13.42 -5.38
CA ALA A 12 9.45 13.54 -5.14
C ALA A 12 8.77 12.24 -5.62
N LEU A 13 8.21 11.51 -4.68
CA LEU A 13 7.44 10.30 -4.88
C LEU A 13 5.97 10.68 -4.94
N ALA A 14 5.22 9.99 -5.79
CA ALA A 14 3.78 10.14 -5.81
C ALA A 14 3.21 9.70 -4.45
N ASP A 15 2.13 10.33 -4.02
CA ASP A 15 1.36 9.79 -2.92
C ASP A 15 0.89 8.37 -3.29
N PRO A 16 0.95 7.42 -2.35
CA PRO A 16 0.38 6.12 -2.61
C PRO A 16 -1.10 6.28 -3.00
N PRO A 17 -1.62 5.47 -3.94
CA PRO A 17 -3.00 5.58 -4.42
C PRO A 17 -4.05 5.30 -3.31
N LEU A 18 -3.61 4.95 -2.11
CA LEU A 18 -4.43 4.57 -0.97
C LEU A 18 -4.28 5.61 0.13
N LYS A 19 -5.42 6.00 0.73
CA LYS A 19 -5.48 6.74 2.00
C LYS A 19 -5.01 5.83 3.14
N SER A 20 -3.76 5.41 3.12
CA SER A 20 -3.14 4.79 4.29
C SER A 20 -2.72 5.88 5.28
N GLU A 21 -2.49 5.48 6.52
CA GLU A 21 -1.78 6.33 7.47
C GLU A 21 -0.49 6.87 6.81
N LYS A 22 -0.19 8.13 7.10
CA LYS A 22 0.88 8.89 6.44
C LYS A 22 2.18 8.07 6.51
N PRO A 23 2.83 7.75 5.37
CA PRO A 23 4.04 6.95 5.39
C PRO A 23 5.10 7.63 6.28
N VAL A 24 5.86 6.81 7.02
CA VAL A 24 6.96 7.27 7.88
C VAL A 24 8.06 7.97 7.05
N VAL A 25 8.11 7.68 5.75
CA VAL A 25 9.05 8.28 4.80
C VAL A 25 8.43 9.51 4.12
N PRO A 26 9.16 10.65 4.05
CA PRO A 26 8.70 11.82 3.32
C PRO A 26 8.51 11.52 1.83
N ALA A 27 7.35 11.88 1.27
CA ALA A 27 7.08 11.78 -0.16
C ALA A 27 8.01 12.69 -0.99
N ALA A 28 8.48 13.81 -0.42
CA ALA A 28 9.48 14.65 -1.05
C ALA A 28 10.55 15.04 -0.04
N GLN A 29 11.81 15.00 -0.46
CA GLN A 29 12.94 15.39 0.37
C GLN A 29 14.10 15.91 -0.48
N THR A 30 14.86 16.84 0.09
CA THR A 30 16.15 17.29 -0.42
C THR A 30 17.23 16.93 0.59
N LEU A 31 18.26 16.22 0.11
CA LEU A 31 19.42 15.80 0.87
C LEU A 31 20.67 16.47 0.30
N SER A 32 21.61 16.80 1.18
CA SER A 32 22.87 17.47 0.82
C SER A 32 24.05 16.67 1.34
N PHE A 33 24.92 16.25 0.43
CA PHE A 33 26.11 15.46 0.73
C PHE A 33 27.36 16.29 0.46
N PRO A 34 28.01 16.84 1.50
CA PRO A 34 29.18 17.71 1.33
C PRO A 34 30.37 16.94 0.75
N ILE A 35 31.08 17.57 -0.18
CA ILE A 35 32.32 17.06 -0.76
C ILE A 35 33.47 17.78 -0.07
N THR A 36 34.14 17.07 0.85
CA THR A 36 35.30 17.58 1.60
C THR A 36 36.57 16.86 1.16
N PRO A 37 37.27 17.34 0.11
CA PRO A 37 38.54 16.75 -0.31
C PRO A 37 39.63 17.03 0.72
N SER A 38 40.52 16.06 0.93
CA SER A 38 41.67 16.20 1.85
C SER A 38 42.73 17.18 1.35
N SER A 39 42.77 17.43 0.03
CA SER A 39 43.57 18.48 -0.59
C SER A 39 42.91 18.98 -1.87
N THR A 40 43.00 20.28 -2.14
CA THR A 40 42.52 20.91 -3.38
C THR A 40 43.62 21.03 -4.44
N SER A 41 44.87 20.68 -4.11
CA SER A 41 46.03 20.83 -5.03
C SER A 41 46.09 19.79 -6.14
N THR A 42 45.29 18.72 -6.03
CA THR A 42 45.36 17.57 -6.92
C THR A 42 43.95 17.06 -7.21
N TYR A 43 43.74 16.57 -8.43
CA TYR A 43 42.42 16.09 -8.86
C TYR A 43 42.01 14.77 -8.18
N ALA A 44 42.95 13.89 -7.85
CA ALA A 44 42.65 12.58 -7.28
C ALA A 44 41.88 12.65 -5.92
N PRO A 45 42.29 13.47 -4.94
CA PRO A 45 41.50 13.69 -3.72
C PRO A 45 40.08 14.23 -3.96
N ILE A 46 39.91 15.08 -4.98
CA ILE A 46 38.61 15.64 -5.33
C ILE A 46 37.68 14.55 -5.88
N TYR A 47 38.17 13.74 -6.82
CA TYR A 47 37.39 12.63 -7.36
C TYR A 47 37.08 11.58 -6.30
N SER A 48 38.03 11.25 -5.42
CA SER A 48 37.79 10.31 -4.32
C SER A 48 36.71 10.80 -3.36
N ALA A 49 36.77 12.07 -2.92
CA ALA A 49 35.75 12.66 -2.06
C ALA A 49 34.38 12.75 -2.76
N THR A 50 34.37 13.06 -4.06
CA THR A 50 33.13 13.11 -4.85
C THR A 50 32.50 11.72 -4.96
N SER A 51 33.29 10.69 -5.28
CA SER A 51 32.80 9.31 -5.35
C SER A 51 32.23 8.83 -4.03
N ALA A 52 32.87 9.16 -2.90
CA ALA A 52 32.35 8.83 -1.58
C ALA A 52 30.99 9.50 -1.30
N ALA A 53 30.85 10.79 -1.64
CA ALA A 53 29.59 11.50 -1.51
C ALA A 53 28.49 10.93 -2.42
N VAL A 54 28.82 10.51 -3.66
CA VAL A 54 27.86 9.86 -4.57
C VAL A 54 27.37 8.53 -3.98
N LEU A 55 28.27 7.70 -3.48
CA LEU A 55 27.92 6.41 -2.88
C LEU A 55 27.02 6.59 -1.65
N GLN A 56 27.30 7.60 -0.82
CA GLN A 56 26.44 7.94 0.31
C GLN A 56 25.06 8.40 -0.15
N ALA A 57 24.99 9.28 -1.15
CA ALA A 57 23.72 9.72 -1.72
C ALA A 57 22.89 8.57 -2.30
N GLN A 58 23.55 7.63 -2.98
CA GLN A 58 22.91 6.44 -3.53
C GLN A 58 22.37 5.53 -2.42
N LYS A 59 23.15 5.32 -1.35
CA LYS A 59 22.73 4.49 -0.22
C LYS A 59 21.47 5.05 0.45
N GLU A 60 21.47 6.34 0.80
CA GLU A 60 20.34 7.02 1.45
C GLU A 60 19.08 7.01 0.56
N LEU A 61 19.23 7.22 -0.75
CA LEU A 61 18.12 7.12 -1.69
C LEU A 61 17.55 5.70 -1.71
N ASN A 62 18.40 4.67 -1.79
CA ASN A 62 17.96 3.28 -1.80
C ASN A 62 17.21 2.89 -0.52
N GLU A 63 17.70 3.33 0.64
CA GLU A 63 17.03 3.11 1.93
C GLU A 63 15.67 3.79 1.96
N SER A 64 15.59 5.05 1.51
CA SER A 64 14.34 5.82 1.44
C SER A 64 13.31 5.16 0.51
N LEU A 65 13.74 4.72 -0.68
CA LEU A 65 12.86 4.04 -1.64
C LEU A 65 12.40 2.67 -1.14
N THR A 66 13.26 1.93 -0.44
CA THR A 66 12.91 0.63 0.16
C THR A 66 11.85 0.82 1.24
N ALA A 67 12.07 1.76 2.16
CA ALA A 67 11.10 2.05 3.21
C ALA A 67 9.77 2.57 2.66
N TRP A 68 9.79 3.35 1.57
CA TRP A 68 8.57 3.77 0.88
C TRP A 68 7.84 2.58 0.23
N LYS A 69 8.57 1.67 -0.42
CA LYS A 69 8.00 0.45 -1.00
C LYS A 69 7.38 -0.45 0.08
N ASP A 70 8.06 -0.64 1.20
CA ASP A 70 7.57 -1.45 2.31
C ASP A 70 6.31 -0.85 2.92
N ALA A 71 6.28 0.47 3.12
CA ALA A 71 5.09 1.18 3.59
C ALA A 71 3.87 1.01 2.67
N ILE A 72 4.10 0.97 1.35
CA ILE A 72 3.03 0.66 0.37
C ILE A 72 2.59 -0.79 0.49
N GLY A 73 3.54 -1.73 0.56
CA GLY A 73 3.23 -3.16 0.69
C GLY A 73 2.43 -3.46 1.97
N ASP A 74 2.78 -2.82 3.08
CA ASP A 74 2.03 -2.93 4.35
C ASP A 74 0.62 -2.35 4.21
N ALA A 75 0.48 -1.18 3.59
CA ALA A 75 -0.83 -0.57 3.32
C ALA A 75 -1.71 -1.43 2.41
N GLU A 76 -1.13 -2.11 1.43
CA GLU A 76 -1.82 -3.06 0.56
C GLU A 76 -2.24 -4.32 1.33
N LYS A 77 -1.35 -4.88 2.17
CA LYS A 77 -1.62 -6.06 2.98
C LYS A 77 -2.78 -5.87 3.96
N VAL A 78 -2.89 -4.68 4.57
CA VAL A 78 -4.00 -4.34 5.48
C VAL A 78 -5.37 -4.46 4.81
N LYS A 79 -5.46 -4.31 3.47
CA LYS A 79 -6.72 -4.53 2.75
C LYS A 79 -7.09 -6.00 2.63
N GLU A 80 -6.12 -6.88 2.43
CA GLU A 80 -6.37 -8.33 2.38
C GLU A 80 -6.74 -8.88 3.77
N ASP A 81 -6.23 -8.28 4.84
CA ASP A 81 -6.48 -8.68 6.22
C ASP A 81 -7.82 -8.16 6.81
N THR A 82 -8.68 -7.56 5.97
CA THR A 82 -10.04 -7.14 6.37
C THR A 82 -10.97 -8.30 6.73
N GLY A 83 -10.54 -9.55 6.52
CA GLY A 83 -11.17 -10.73 7.11
C GLY A 83 -10.37 -11.18 8.32
N GLN A 84 -10.73 -10.70 9.52
CA GLN A 84 -10.29 -11.31 10.77
C GLN A 84 -10.82 -12.76 10.81
N VAL A 85 -10.09 -13.70 10.22
CA VAL A 85 -10.34 -15.11 10.41
C VAL A 85 -9.79 -15.43 11.78
N GLU A 86 -10.64 -15.22 12.80
CA GLU A 86 -10.42 -15.62 14.18
C GLU A 86 -9.68 -16.97 14.17
N TYR A 87 -8.45 -16.95 14.67
CA TYR A 87 -7.51 -18.06 14.62
C TYR A 87 -8.18 -19.28 15.29
N GLY A 88 -8.70 -20.20 14.47
CA GLY A 88 -9.48 -21.36 14.92
C GLY A 88 -10.89 -21.56 14.32
N LYS A 89 -11.46 -20.59 13.60
CA LYS A 89 -12.85 -20.69 13.06
C LYS A 89 -12.97 -20.62 11.52
N GLY A 90 -11.86 -20.62 10.78
CA GLY A 90 -11.86 -20.28 9.36
C GLY A 90 -12.58 -21.23 8.39
N LYS A 91 -12.81 -22.50 8.76
CA LYS A 91 -13.45 -23.48 7.88
C LYS A 91 -14.93 -23.72 8.21
N ALA A 92 -15.27 -23.79 9.49
CA ALA A 92 -16.65 -24.05 9.94
C ALA A 92 -17.56 -22.83 9.76
N ALA A 93 -17.08 -21.61 10.08
CA ALA A 93 -17.86 -20.39 9.88
C ALA A 93 -18.17 -20.13 8.40
N ARG A 94 -17.21 -20.46 7.51
CA ARG A 94 -17.38 -20.37 6.07
C ARG A 94 -18.44 -21.35 5.57
N MET A 95 -18.44 -22.61 6.02
CA MET A 95 -19.50 -23.57 5.66
C MET A 95 -20.88 -23.17 6.21
N MET A 96 -20.96 -22.61 7.42
CA MET A 96 -22.24 -22.16 7.99
C MET A 96 -22.87 -21.02 7.18
N GLN A 97 -22.08 -20.08 6.68
CA GLN A 97 -22.60 -19.00 5.83
C GLN A 97 -23.12 -19.52 4.48
N TYR A 98 -22.45 -20.50 3.88
CA TYR A 98 -22.95 -21.15 2.66
C TYR A 98 -24.18 -22.05 2.90
N ALA A 99 -24.29 -22.69 4.07
CA ALA A 99 -25.46 -23.49 4.43
C ALA A 99 -26.68 -22.60 4.73
N ALA A 100 -26.50 -21.52 5.50
CA ALA A 100 -27.58 -20.58 5.83
C ALA A 100 -28.12 -19.81 4.60
N GLY A 101 -27.30 -19.64 3.55
CA GLY A 101 -27.76 -19.10 2.27
C GLY A 101 -28.60 -20.10 1.47
N ARG A 102 -28.36 -21.40 1.64
CA ARG A 102 -29.06 -22.46 0.90
C ARG A 102 -30.43 -22.81 1.49
N ASP A 103 -30.59 -22.70 2.81
CA ASP A 103 -31.88 -22.94 3.45
C ASP A 103 -32.89 -21.80 3.23
N ARG A 104 -32.42 -20.59 2.90
CA ARG A 104 -33.29 -19.43 2.59
C ARG A 104 -33.87 -19.45 1.19
N GLU A 105 -33.26 -20.22 0.29
CA GLU A 105 -33.69 -20.35 -1.11
C GLU A 105 -34.60 -21.57 -1.30
N ALA A 106 -34.66 -22.48 -0.33
CA ALA A 106 -35.55 -23.65 -0.34
C ALA A 106 -36.95 -23.37 0.26
N ASP A 107 -37.16 -22.22 0.92
CA ASP A 107 -38.43 -21.85 1.58
C ASP A 107 -39.22 -20.79 0.79
N ALA A 108 -38.79 -20.46 -0.44
CA ALA A 108 -39.41 -19.45 -1.30
C ALA A 108 -40.18 -20.03 -2.50
N GLU A 109 -40.28 -21.36 -2.62
CA GLU A 109 -41.00 -22.04 -3.72
C GLU A 109 -42.01 -23.07 -3.20
N VAL A 110 -42.96 -22.66 -2.36
CA VAL A 110 -44.26 -23.35 -2.24
C VAL A 110 -45.32 -22.32 -1.84
N GLU A 111 -46.15 -21.89 -2.79
CA GLU A 111 -47.62 -21.76 -2.70
C GLU A 111 -48.13 -21.30 -4.08
N GLU A 112 -48.16 -22.22 -5.04
CA GLU A 112 -49.24 -22.27 -6.02
C GLU A 112 -50.25 -23.28 -5.47
N ASP A 113 -51.52 -22.88 -5.34
CA ASP A 113 -52.70 -23.66 -5.77
C ASP A 113 -53.99 -23.10 -5.15
N GLU A 114 -54.89 -22.57 -5.98
CA GLU A 114 -56.17 -23.20 -6.36
C GLU A 114 -57.24 -22.20 -6.82
N ASP A 115 -57.76 -22.49 -8.02
CA ASP A 115 -58.84 -21.83 -8.75
C ASP A 115 -60.24 -22.00 -8.11
N GLU A 116 -61.18 -21.20 -8.63
CA GLU A 116 -62.63 -21.49 -8.76
C GLU A 116 -63.58 -21.32 -7.54
N ASP A 117 -64.41 -20.27 -7.55
CA ASP A 117 -65.85 -20.36 -7.92
C ASP A 117 -66.61 -19.00 -7.81
N GLY A 118 -67.55 -18.76 -8.73
CA GLY A 118 -68.38 -17.54 -8.85
C GLY A 118 -69.48 -17.37 -7.76
N PRO A 119 -70.41 -16.39 -7.84
CA PRO A 119 -71.30 -16.18 -9.00
C PRO A 119 -71.60 -14.70 -9.33
N GLY A 120 -72.39 -14.48 -10.40
CA GLY A 120 -72.63 -13.19 -11.06
C GLY A 120 -73.66 -12.25 -10.43
N ASP A 121 -73.91 -11.14 -11.12
CA ASP A 121 -75.26 -10.61 -11.30
C ASP A 121 -75.31 -9.62 -12.47
N ALA A 122 -76.46 -9.66 -13.13
CA ALA A 122 -76.84 -8.90 -14.31
C ALA A 122 -77.39 -7.52 -13.95
N GLU A 123 -77.11 -6.51 -14.78
CA GLU A 123 -78.09 -5.60 -15.41
C GLU A 123 -77.41 -4.63 -16.39
#